data_AF-A0A127SLQ8-F1
#
_entry.id   AF-A0A127SLQ8-F1
#
_cell.length_a   1.000
_cell.length_b   1.000
_cell.length_c   1.000
_cell.angle_alpha   90.00
_cell.angle_beta   90.00
_cell.angle_gamma   90.00
#
_symmetry.space_group_name_H-M   'P 1'
#
loop_
_entity.id
_entity.type
_entity.pdbx_description
1 polymer ?
#
loop_
_entity_poly.entity_id
_entity_poly.type
_entity_poly.pdbx_seq_one_letter_code
_entity_poly.pdbx_strand_id
1 'polypeptide(L)'
;MDAQEVMHMTDYSKITALYSRLSVGDEDRDGGESNSIQNQKIFLENYARGQHLTNIRHYIDDDESGRFFDRSAYSRMMDDVENGKIGVCIMKDLTRWGRDYLQVGNAMEIFRRNNVRFIAVNNGIDSEKPDTLEFAPFINIMSEWYAKDISKKVKTGIKTKGMSGKPTVTEAPYGYVKDPDNKDFWIIDEEAAEVVRLIFRLFIGGKNRNQIAVHLTQEQIPTPTFYMKDRGRGTCKNKTLNEDNRCKWNKVTLTNILTRQEYCGDVVNFKTTKHFRDKHNHYVDRSQWHITENVHEPIISRSDFETVQRILENAPVRRPNGDGEIHPLSGLLFCKDCGAKMHIRIDYRNGGKRHVAFCSEYHKGKAKNPKCHSPHIMDADLLMQTIAEVLKKIEDYSISNRAEFEALVKKNLAMQQTDQTKKQQKRIPQITTRLEQIDKVLNKLYEDNALGTIPQDRYEQMSQKYSEEYYALKAELATLQEQLSAYENAGGRAQKFLKLTERHAAFTELTPTILNEFISRIEVHERDQKRARYAIQHISIYFNYIGKFENEVTQLAEPTEQEIRQMREEIEEAKKEKNRAYHRQYSREYRARNLEKQREYDRIKAREYRAKRKAQAAAAQPAL
;
A
#
# COMPACT_ATOMS: atom_id res chain seq x y z
N MET A 1 36.13 74.03 10.67
CA MET A 1 36.18 72.56 10.64
C MET A 1 34.83 72.10 10.14
N ASP A 2 34.81 71.61 8.90
CA ASP A 2 33.59 71.36 8.14
C ASP A 2 32.84 70.12 8.62
N ALA A 3 31.52 70.11 8.47
CA ALA A 3 30.65 68.98 8.83
C ALA A 3 31.01 67.67 8.10
N GLN A 4 31.72 67.75 6.96
CA GLN A 4 32.25 66.59 6.24
C GLN A 4 33.47 65.95 6.92
N GLU A 5 34.32 66.71 7.63
CA GLU A 5 35.44 66.15 8.39
C GLU A 5 34.98 65.43 9.66
N VAL A 6 33.90 65.93 10.29
CA VAL A 6 33.28 65.29 11.46
C VAL A 6 32.57 63.98 11.08
N MET A 7 31.94 63.91 9.90
CA MET A 7 31.40 62.65 9.38
C MET A 7 32.50 61.61 9.08
N HIS A 8 33.65 62.03 8.55
CA HIS A 8 34.75 61.10 8.20
C HIS A 8 35.53 60.55 9.41
N MET A 9 35.57 61.26 10.53
CA MET A 9 36.26 60.80 11.75
C MET A 9 35.42 59.88 12.65
N THR A 10 34.09 59.78 12.42
CA THR A 10 33.21 58.97 13.27
C THR A 10 33.12 57.50 12.83
N ASP A 11 33.48 57.19 11.58
CA ASP A 11 33.30 55.83 11.01
C ASP A 11 34.38 54.81 11.40
N TYR A 12 35.55 55.23 11.88
CA TYR A 12 36.60 54.30 12.33
C TYR A 12 36.35 53.67 13.71
N SER A 13 35.28 54.06 14.40
CA SER A 13 34.86 53.49 15.69
C SER A 13 33.86 52.33 15.56
N LYS A 14 33.14 52.25 14.44
CA LYS A 14 32.08 51.27 14.23
C LYS A 14 32.64 49.90 13.85
N ILE A 15 31.86 48.86 14.10
CA ILE A 15 32.26 47.48 13.88
C ILE A 15 32.32 47.17 12.37
N THR A 16 33.41 46.51 11.96
CA THR A 16 33.50 45.80 10.68
C THR A 16 33.07 44.35 10.89
N ALA A 17 31.83 44.03 10.53
CA ALA A 17 31.24 42.72 10.69
C ALA A 17 31.64 41.79 9.54
N LEU A 18 32.30 40.66 9.87
CA LEU A 18 32.63 39.60 8.92
C LEU A 18 31.64 38.45 9.12
N TYR A 19 30.77 38.22 8.13
CA TYR A 19 29.75 37.16 8.21
C TYR A 19 30.21 35.90 7.45
N SER A 20 30.25 34.78 8.17
CA SER A 20 30.63 33.46 7.63
C SER A 20 29.56 32.42 7.92
N ARG A 21 29.31 31.53 6.95
CA ARG A 21 28.34 30.44 7.08
C ARG A 21 28.79 29.20 6.34
N LEU A 22 28.56 28.04 6.94
CA LEU A 22 28.86 26.74 6.32
C LEU A 22 27.90 26.43 5.15
N SER A 23 28.44 25.88 4.06
CA SER A 23 27.68 25.44 2.88
C SER A 23 26.92 24.15 3.19
N VAL A 24 25.73 23.95 2.63
CA VAL A 24 25.06 22.63 2.74
C VAL A 24 25.82 21.63 1.87
N GLY A 25 26.55 20.69 2.48
CA GLY A 25 27.27 19.61 1.79
C GLY A 25 28.77 19.50 2.07
N ASP A 26 29.36 20.38 2.88
CA ASP A 26 30.75 20.28 3.33
C ASP A 26 30.80 19.43 4.62
N GLU A 27 30.94 18.10 4.50
CA GLU A 27 30.99 17.12 5.61
C GLU A 27 32.41 16.87 6.17
N ASP A 28 33.36 17.80 5.98
CA ASP A 28 34.73 17.62 6.50
C ASP A 28 34.84 18.11 7.95
N ARG A 29 34.62 17.21 8.92
CA ARG A 29 34.92 17.43 10.35
C ARG A 29 35.58 16.21 11.02
N ASP A 30 36.82 16.42 11.47
CA ASP A 30 37.48 15.62 12.52
C ASP A 30 37.39 16.34 13.87
N GLY A 31 36.17 16.51 14.40
CA GLY A 31 35.97 16.92 15.81
C GLY A 31 36.36 18.37 16.21
N GLY A 32 36.55 19.28 15.26
CA GLY A 32 36.83 20.72 15.48
C GLY A 32 36.01 21.68 14.57
N GLU A 33 36.31 22.99 14.60
CA GLU A 33 35.73 23.97 13.63
C GLU A 33 35.99 23.47 12.19
N SER A 34 34.99 23.53 11.30
CA SER A 34 35.18 23.09 9.91
C SER A 34 36.27 23.92 9.22
N ASN A 35 37.22 23.24 8.54
CA ASN A 35 38.27 23.85 7.72
C ASN A 35 37.70 24.88 6.71
N SER A 36 36.46 24.68 6.24
CA SER A 36 35.75 25.59 5.31
C SER A 36 35.39 26.93 5.96
N ILE A 37 34.99 26.95 7.24
CA ILE A 37 34.72 28.19 8.00
C ILE A 37 36.03 28.89 8.36
N GLN A 38 37.04 28.14 8.79
CA GLN A 38 38.34 28.72 9.13
C GLN A 38 38.98 29.43 7.92
N ASN A 39 38.90 28.81 6.74
CA ASN A 39 39.34 29.43 5.49
C ASN A 39 38.52 30.67 5.12
N GLN A 40 37.21 30.69 5.39
CA GLN A 40 36.37 31.87 5.18
C GLN A 40 36.75 33.02 6.13
N LYS A 41 37.01 32.74 7.41
CA LYS A 41 37.47 33.75 8.38
C LYS A 41 38.78 34.39 7.92
N ILE A 42 39.76 33.57 7.57
CA ILE A 42 41.08 34.04 7.10
C ILE A 42 40.93 34.89 5.82
N PHE A 43 40.12 34.41 4.86
CA PHE A 43 39.86 35.12 3.62
C PHE A 43 39.24 36.51 3.86
N LEU A 44 38.19 36.59 4.68
CA LEU A 44 37.51 37.85 4.98
C LEU A 44 38.35 38.80 5.83
N GLU A 45 39.11 38.29 6.79
CA GLU A 45 40.05 39.09 7.57
C GLU A 45 41.15 39.70 6.70
N ASN A 46 41.74 38.90 5.80
CA ASN A 46 42.78 39.38 4.90
C ASN A 46 42.24 40.47 3.98
N TYR A 47 41.02 40.30 3.48
CA TYR A 47 40.35 41.33 2.68
C TYR A 47 40.10 42.61 3.49
N ALA A 48 39.52 42.49 4.70
CA ALA A 48 39.22 43.63 5.56
C ALA A 48 40.48 44.42 5.94
N ARG A 49 41.55 43.73 6.34
CA ARG A 49 42.85 44.34 6.66
C ARG A 49 43.49 44.99 5.43
N GLY A 50 43.38 44.34 4.27
CA GLY A 50 43.88 44.87 2.98
C GLY A 50 43.15 46.14 2.52
N GLN A 51 41.91 46.36 2.97
CA GLN A 51 41.13 47.59 2.76
C GLN A 51 41.26 48.60 3.93
N HIS A 52 42.18 48.36 4.87
CA HIS A 52 42.40 49.18 6.07
C HIS A 52 41.16 49.33 6.98
N LEU A 53 40.26 48.36 6.97
CA LEU A 53 39.08 48.34 7.82
C LEU A 53 39.44 47.86 9.24
N THR A 54 39.02 48.62 10.25
CA THR A 54 39.34 48.41 11.68
C THR A 54 38.13 47.86 12.46
N ASN A 55 38.33 47.50 13.73
CA ASN A 55 37.28 46.97 14.62
C ASN A 55 36.53 45.74 14.05
N ILE A 56 37.31 44.73 13.63
CA ILE A 56 36.82 43.50 13.02
C ILE A 56 36.09 42.63 14.06
N ARG A 57 34.87 42.20 13.75
CA ARG A 57 34.13 41.18 14.51
C ARG A 57 33.58 40.10 13.60
N HIS A 58 33.71 38.85 14.03
CA HIS A 58 33.17 37.71 13.30
C HIS A 58 31.77 37.35 13.79
N TYR A 59 30.86 37.22 12.84
CA TYR A 59 29.51 36.67 13.03
C TYR A 59 29.45 35.35 12.26
N ILE A 60 29.47 34.25 12.98
CA ILE A 60 29.60 32.90 12.41
C ILE A 60 28.35 32.10 12.76
N ASP A 61 27.61 31.70 11.75
CA ASP A 61 26.56 30.69 11.90
C ASP A 61 27.17 29.33 11.51
N ASP A 62 27.41 28.51 12.52
CA ASP A 62 27.94 27.17 12.38
C ASP A 62 26.88 26.16 12.81
N ASP A 63 26.11 25.59 11.86
CA ASP A 63 25.44 24.31 12.13
C ASP A 63 24.87 23.56 10.91
N GLU A 64 24.88 22.24 11.09
CA GLU A 64 24.88 21.12 10.12
C GLU A 64 23.63 20.91 9.26
N SER A 65 22.50 21.58 9.47
CA SER A 65 21.23 20.99 9.00
C SER A 65 20.48 21.74 7.90
N GLY A 66 20.95 22.90 7.40
CA GLY A 66 20.33 23.61 6.26
C GLY A 66 18.80 23.80 6.34
N ARG A 67 18.17 23.66 7.51
CA ARG A 67 16.72 23.60 7.70
C ARG A 67 16.34 24.23 9.05
N PHE A 68 15.86 25.46 8.98
CA PHE A 68 15.37 26.32 10.07
C PHE A 68 16.46 26.99 10.90
N PHE A 69 16.24 28.30 11.03
CA PHE A 69 17.14 29.36 11.42
C PHE A 69 17.46 29.30 12.92
N ASP A 70 18.54 28.64 13.32
CA ASP A 70 19.36 29.28 14.35
C ASP A 70 20.39 30.14 13.62
N ARG A 71 19.88 31.30 13.20
CA ARG A 71 20.68 32.38 12.63
C ARG A 71 21.09 33.32 13.74
N SER A 72 21.42 32.81 14.92
CA SER A 72 21.73 33.66 16.07
C SER A 72 22.89 34.61 15.79
N ALA A 73 23.88 34.25 14.95
CA ALA A 73 24.92 35.20 14.58
C ALA A 73 24.42 36.22 13.55
N TYR A 74 23.66 35.80 12.55
CA TYR A 74 23.05 36.75 11.60
C TYR A 74 22.04 37.69 12.26
N SER A 75 21.14 37.20 13.13
CA SER A 75 20.19 38.02 13.88
C SER A 75 20.91 39.00 14.79
N ARG A 76 21.93 38.56 15.55
CA ARG A 76 22.76 39.47 16.35
C ARG A 76 23.47 40.53 15.49
N MET A 77 23.94 40.16 14.30
CA MET A 77 24.53 41.10 13.35
C MET A 77 23.50 42.13 12.89
N MET A 78 22.29 41.69 12.51
CA MET A 78 21.22 42.60 12.08
C MET A 78 20.77 43.52 13.22
N ASP A 79 20.65 43.01 14.45
CA ASP A 79 20.36 43.82 15.64
C ASP A 79 21.46 44.87 15.89
N ASP A 80 22.74 44.49 15.74
CA ASP A 80 23.86 45.43 15.88
C ASP A 80 23.88 46.48 14.75
N VAL A 81 23.38 46.14 13.56
CA VAL A 81 23.17 47.09 12.45
C VAL A 81 22.04 48.07 12.77
N GLU A 82 20.89 47.58 13.23
CA GLU A 82 19.74 48.43 13.58
C GLU A 82 20.03 49.34 14.79
N ASN A 83 20.91 48.90 15.70
CA ASN A 83 21.40 49.72 16.80
C ASN A 83 22.57 50.66 16.39
N GLY A 84 22.93 50.73 15.11
CA GLY A 84 23.95 51.64 14.59
C GLY A 84 25.40 51.33 15.02
N LYS A 85 25.67 50.11 15.50
CA LYS A 85 27.00 49.70 15.99
C LYS A 85 27.93 49.24 14.87
N ILE A 86 27.37 48.75 13.77
CA ILE A 86 28.11 48.26 12.61
C ILE A 86 28.17 49.35 11.54
N GLY A 87 29.37 49.57 10.98
CA GLY A 87 29.60 50.50 9.88
C GLY A 87 29.86 49.79 8.55
N VAL A 88 30.45 48.58 8.59
CA VAL A 88 30.76 47.78 7.40
C VAL A 88 30.40 46.32 7.63
N CYS A 89 29.74 45.70 6.66
CA CYS A 89 29.41 44.27 6.61
C CYS A 89 30.11 43.62 5.41
N ILE A 90 30.93 42.60 5.66
CA ILE A 90 31.70 41.88 4.63
C ILE A 90 31.35 40.39 4.65
N MET A 91 31.16 39.82 3.47
CA MET A 91 31.00 38.39 3.28
C MET A 91 31.69 37.88 2.02
N LYS A 92 31.86 36.56 1.94
CA LYS A 92 32.52 35.90 0.80
C LYS A 92 31.66 35.99 -0.45
N ASP A 93 30.38 35.67 -0.33
CA ASP A 93 29.41 35.66 -1.44
C ASP A 93 27.98 35.96 -0.94
N LEU A 94 27.11 36.50 -1.80
CA LEU A 94 25.69 36.78 -1.50
C LEU A 94 24.92 35.52 -1.09
N THR A 95 25.40 34.35 -1.48
CA THR A 95 24.76 33.07 -1.18
C THR A 95 24.78 32.73 0.32
N ARG A 96 25.59 33.45 1.13
CA ARG A 96 25.63 33.29 2.59
C ARG A 96 24.34 33.71 3.29
N TRP A 97 23.60 34.69 2.75
CA TRP A 97 22.32 35.16 3.33
C TRP A 97 21.11 34.29 2.98
N GLY A 98 21.18 33.53 1.90
CA GLY A 98 20.10 32.66 1.47
C GLY A 98 19.88 32.71 -0.04
N ARG A 99 19.03 31.81 -0.52
CA ARG A 99 18.65 31.71 -1.95
C ARG A 99 17.35 32.45 -2.26
N ASP A 100 16.74 33.10 -1.26
CA ASP A 100 15.48 33.81 -1.39
C ASP A 100 15.75 35.29 -1.71
N TYR A 101 15.37 35.70 -2.92
CA TYR A 101 15.56 37.04 -3.45
C TYR A 101 14.96 38.14 -2.55
N LEU A 102 13.80 37.85 -1.95
CA LEU A 102 13.11 38.81 -1.08
C LEU A 102 13.90 39.08 0.20
N GLN A 103 14.56 38.06 0.76
CA GLN A 103 15.34 38.21 1.99
C GLN A 103 16.63 39.01 1.77
N VAL A 104 17.33 38.74 0.67
CA VAL A 104 18.54 39.49 0.30
C VAL A 104 18.20 40.95 -0.03
N GLY A 105 17.11 41.19 -0.76
CA GLY A 105 16.63 42.56 -1.03
C GLY A 105 16.29 43.34 0.24
N ASN A 106 15.58 42.72 1.20
CA ASN A 106 15.24 43.34 2.47
C ASN A 106 16.48 43.67 3.32
N ALA A 107 17.47 42.78 3.37
CA ALA A 107 18.70 43.02 4.13
C ALA A 107 19.51 44.20 3.54
N MET A 108 19.60 44.29 2.22
CA MET A 108 20.25 45.42 1.52
C MET A 108 19.54 46.76 1.80
N GLU A 109 18.20 46.75 1.87
CA GLU A 109 17.40 47.92 2.26
C GLU A 109 17.72 48.38 3.69
N ILE A 110 17.80 47.44 4.64
CA ILE A 110 18.13 47.72 6.05
C ILE A 110 19.54 48.32 6.15
N PHE A 111 20.51 47.79 5.41
CA PHE A 111 21.88 48.31 5.43
C PHE A 111 21.98 49.72 4.88
N ARG A 112 21.28 50.01 3.79
CA ARG A 112 21.22 51.37 3.25
C ARG A 112 20.57 52.35 4.22
N ARG A 113 19.46 51.98 4.87
CA ARG A 113 18.77 52.83 5.85
C ARG A 113 19.62 53.15 7.07
N ASN A 114 20.48 52.23 7.48
CA ASN A 114 21.36 52.37 8.63
C ASN A 114 22.78 52.86 8.26
N ASN A 115 23.00 53.32 7.01
CA ASN A 115 24.31 53.78 6.51
C ASN A 115 25.44 52.75 6.70
N VAL A 116 25.14 51.48 6.48
CA VAL A 116 26.11 50.38 6.56
C VAL A 116 26.64 50.05 5.17
N ARG A 117 27.97 50.11 5.01
CA ARG A 117 28.62 49.64 3.78
C ARG A 117 28.57 48.13 3.70
N PHE A 118 28.15 47.61 2.55
CA PHE A 118 28.05 46.18 2.29
C PHE A 118 29.04 45.72 1.23
N ILE A 119 29.79 44.66 1.51
CA ILE A 119 30.78 44.10 0.59
C ILE A 119 30.58 42.58 0.45
N ALA A 120 30.36 42.11 -0.78
CA ALA A 120 30.41 40.69 -1.13
C ALA A 120 31.59 40.43 -2.08
N VAL A 121 32.69 39.91 -1.52
CA VAL A 121 34.03 39.89 -2.13
C VAL A 121 34.04 39.14 -3.47
N ASN A 122 33.55 37.89 -3.52
CA ASN A 122 33.58 37.09 -4.74
C ASN A 122 32.55 37.55 -5.79
N ASN A 123 31.52 38.29 -5.37
CA ASN A 123 30.54 38.86 -6.28
C ASN A 123 31.00 40.21 -6.85
N GLY A 124 32.11 40.77 -6.35
CA GLY A 124 32.58 42.09 -6.75
C GLY A 124 31.61 43.22 -6.34
N ILE A 125 30.75 42.98 -5.35
CA ILE A 125 29.74 43.95 -4.91
C ILE A 125 30.31 44.76 -3.75
N ASP A 126 30.19 46.07 -3.86
CA ASP A 126 30.53 47.04 -2.83
C ASP A 126 29.50 48.15 -2.87
N SER A 127 28.74 48.34 -1.80
CA SER A 127 27.62 49.29 -1.80
C SER A 127 28.03 50.75 -1.90
N GLU A 128 29.31 51.07 -1.70
CA GLU A 128 29.87 52.39 -2.02
C GLU A 128 30.06 52.60 -3.53
N LYS A 129 30.00 51.54 -4.34
CA LYS A 129 30.10 51.59 -5.81
C LYS A 129 28.71 51.37 -6.41
N PRO A 130 28.02 52.44 -6.85
CA PRO A 130 26.62 52.40 -7.31
C PRO A 130 26.36 51.34 -8.38
N ASP A 131 27.31 51.16 -9.30
CA ASP A 131 27.21 50.26 -10.44
C ASP A 131 27.13 48.76 -10.07
N THR A 132 27.46 48.38 -8.83
CA THR A 132 27.55 46.97 -8.42
C THR A 132 26.32 46.48 -7.64
N LEU A 133 25.54 47.39 -7.05
CA LEU A 133 24.40 47.04 -6.20
C LEU A 133 23.14 46.64 -7.00
N GLU A 134 22.97 47.23 -8.19
CA GLU A 134 21.83 46.96 -9.08
C GLU A 134 21.85 45.54 -9.68
N PHE A 135 23.01 44.86 -9.66
CA PHE A 135 23.20 43.51 -10.21
C PHE A 135 22.90 42.37 -9.23
N ALA A 136 22.76 42.66 -7.93
CA ALA A 136 22.49 41.64 -6.91
C ALA A 136 21.20 40.82 -7.18
N PRO A 137 20.06 41.42 -7.62
CA PRO A 137 18.89 40.69 -8.08
C PRO A 137 19.18 39.69 -9.20
N PHE A 138 19.97 40.11 -10.19
CA PHE A 138 20.31 39.30 -11.35
C PHE A 138 21.16 38.09 -10.96
N ILE A 139 22.17 38.28 -10.09
CA ILE A 139 23.01 37.19 -9.58
C ILE A 139 22.16 36.13 -8.86
N ASN A 140 21.17 36.56 -8.08
CA ASN A 140 20.31 35.64 -7.36
C ASN A 140 19.33 34.90 -8.30
N ILE A 141 18.74 35.61 -9.28
CA ILE A 141 17.93 34.99 -10.34
C ILE A 141 18.75 33.96 -11.11
N MET A 142 20.00 34.28 -11.46
CA MET A 142 20.91 33.38 -12.17
C MET A 142 21.26 32.15 -11.33
N SER A 143 21.45 32.31 -10.02
CA SER A 143 21.71 31.20 -9.09
C SER A 143 20.50 30.29 -8.95
N GLU A 144 19.29 30.84 -8.86
CA GLU A 144 18.06 30.05 -8.86
C GLU A 144 17.83 29.34 -10.20
N TRP A 145 18.06 30.05 -11.30
CA TRP A 145 17.97 29.49 -12.65
C TRP A 145 18.96 28.33 -12.83
N TYR A 146 20.19 28.47 -12.36
CA TYR A 146 21.20 27.42 -12.38
C TYR A 146 20.79 26.21 -11.53
N ALA A 147 20.25 26.42 -10.33
CA ALA A 147 19.73 25.33 -9.51
C ALA A 147 18.55 24.60 -10.17
N LYS A 148 17.65 25.36 -10.83
CA LYS A 148 16.53 24.81 -11.60
C LYS A 148 17.01 24.02 -12.82
N ASP A 149 18.00 24.53 -13.54
CA ASP A 149 18.59 23.88 -14.71
C ASP A 149 19.31 22.57 -14.34
N ILE A 150 20.15 22.58 -13.30
CA ILE A 150 20.76 21.34 -12.77
C ILE A 150 19.67 20.34 -12.38
N SER A 151 18.65 20.78 -11.65
CA SER A 151 17.54 19.90 -11.26
C SER A 151 16.85 19.29 -12.48
N LYS A 152 16.62 20.09 -13.53
CA LYS A 152 16.03 19.63 -14.80
C LYS A 152 16.94 18.62 -15.51
N LYS A 153 18.25 18.86 -15.59
CA LYS A 153 19.23 17.95 -16.21
C LYS A 153 19.30 16.61 -15.47
N VAL A 154 19.41 16.65 -14.14
CA VAL A 154 19.42 15.44 -13.30
C VAL A 154 18.11 14.66 -13.47
N LYS A 155 16.96 15.33 -13.40
CA LYS A 155 15.65 14.69 -13.63
C LYS A 155 15.54 14.09 -15.02
N THR A 156 16.07 14.76 -16.04
CA THR A 156 16.05 14.26 -17.42
C THR A 156 16.90 13.00 -17.53
N GLY A 157 18.12 12.99 -16.97
CA GLY A 157 18.97 11.80 -16.94
C GLY A 157 18.31 10.61 -16.21
N ILE A 158 17.73 10.85 -15.03
CA ILE A 158 16.98 9.83 -14.28
C ILE A 158 15.76 9.35 -15.09
N LYS A 159 15.04 10.27 -15.75
CA LYS A 159 13.89 9.93 -16.58
C LYS A 159 14.29 9.07 -17.78
N THR A 160 15.34 9.45 -18.52
CA THR A 160 15.85 8.66 -19.66
C THR A 160 16.26 7.27 -19.21
N LYS A 161 17.00 7.14 -18.11
CA LYS A 161 17.36 5.84 -17.53
C LYS A 161 16.13 5.02 -17.12
N GLY A 162 15.20 5.64 -16.41
CA GLY A 162 14.03 4.93 -15.91
C GLY A 162 13.07 4.49 -17.01
N MET A 163 12.93 5.28 -18.08
CA MET A 163 12.13 4.97 -19.26
C MET A 163 12.74 3.88 -20.15
N SER A 164 14.05 3.62 -20.03
CA SER A 164 14.71 2.50 -20.71
C SER A 164 14.61 1.18 -19.94
N GLY A 165 13.71 1.09 -18.94
CA GLY A 165 13.52 -0.09 -18.10
C GLY A 165 14.57 -0.33 -17.03
N LYS A 166 15.55 0.58 -16.87
CA LYS A 166 16.61 0.42 -15.89
C LYS A 166 16.19 0.98 -14.53
N PRO A 167 16.57 0.34 -13.40
CA PRO A 167 16.23 0.80 -12.08
C PRO A 167 16.90 2.15 -11.75
N THR A 168 16.10 3.11 -11.30
CA THR A 168 16.61 4.44 -10.88
C THR A 168 17.00 4.49 -9.40
N VAL A 169 16.74 3.42 -8.64
CA VAL A 169 16.99 3.39 -7.19
C VAL A 169 18.48 3.19 -6.87
N THR A 170 18.92 3.81 -5.78
CA THR A 170 20.31 3.73 -5.32
C THR A 170 20.65 2.34 -4.80
N GLU A 171 19.73 1.69 -4.08
CA GLU A 171 19.90 0.37 -3.47
C GLU A 171 18.87 -0.60 -4.04
N ALA A 172 19.28 -1.85 -4.28
CA ALA A 172 18.38 -2.90 -4.73
C ALA A 172 17.39 -3.30 -3.60
N PRO A 173 16.16 -3.77 -3.93
CA PRO A 173 15.26 -4.32 -2.93
C PRO A 173 15.89 -5.48 -2.15
N TYR A 174 15.46 -5.70 -0.90
CA TYR A 174 15.89 -6.86 -0.09
C TYR A 174 15.58 -8.17 -0.81
N GLY A 175 16.52 -9.09 -0.90
CA GLY A 175 16.44 -10.28 -1.78
C GLY A 175 17.19 -10.14 -3.10
N TYR A 176 17.59 -8.91 -3.46
CA TYR A 176 18.42 -8.64 -4.62
C TYR A 176 19.68 -7.84 -4.27
N VAL A 177 20.71 -8.01 -5.10
CA VAL A 177 21.89 -7.15 -5.13
C VAL A 177 22.04 -6.52 -6.50
N LYS A 178 22.68 -5.35 -6.58
CA LYS A 178 23.09 -4.83 -7.88
C LYS A 178 24.19 -5.73 -8.44
N ASP A 179 24.07 -6.04 -9.72
CA ASP A 179 25.10 -6.79 -10.44
C ASP A 179 26.45 -6.03 -10.34
N PRO A 180 27.53 -6.69 -9.89
CA PRO A 180 28.86 -6.10 -9.79
C PRO A 180 29.40 -5.58 -11.12
N ASP A 181 29.11 -6.28 -12.22
CA ASP A 181 29.58 -5.99 -13.57
C ASP A 181 28.68 -4.94 -14.23
N ASN A 182 27.38 -4.94 -13.92
CA ASN A 182 26.45 -3.97 -14.45
C ASN A 182 25.41 -3.49 -13.43
N LYS A 183 25.71 -2.37 -12.76
CA LYS A 183 24.85 -1.75 -11.73
C LYS A 183 23.43 -1.34 -12.20
N ASP A 184 23.14 -1.43 -13.49
CA ASP A 184 21.79 -1.27 -14.04
C ASP A 184 20.92 -2.53 -13.93
N PHE A 185 21.48 -3.67 -13.53
CA PHE A 185 20.75 -4.92 -13.33
C PHE A 185 20.81 -5.40 -11.88
N TRP A 186 19.84 -6.23 -11.53
CA TRP A 186 19.76 -6.88 -10.22
C TRP A 186 19.91 -8.38 -10.39
N ILE A 187 20.67 -8.99 -9.49
CA ILE A 187 20.81 -10.44 -9.37
C ILE A 187 20.28 -10.89 -8.02
N ILE A 188 19.86 -12.14 -7.93
CA ILE A 188 19.28 -12.70 -6.71
C ILE A 188 20.35 -12.80 -5.61
N ASP A 189 20.01 -12.29 -4.44
CA ASP A 189 20.76 -12.53 -3.20
C ASP A 189 20.12 -13.71 -2.48
N GLU A 190 20.64 -14.93 -2.69
CA GLU A 190 19.92 -16.16 -2.35
C GLU A 190 19.56 -16.28 -0.85
N GLU A 191 20.43 -15.80 0.04
CA GLU A 191 20.16 -15.79 1.49
C GLU A 191 18.96 -14.89 1.84
N ALA A 192 18.94 -13.66 1.32
CA ALA A 192 17.82 -12.75 1.51
C ALA A 192 16.56 -13.17 0.72
N ALA A 193 16.75 -13.78 -0.46
CA ALA A 193 15.67 -14.24 -1.31
C ALA A 193 14.91 -15.39 -0.65
N GLU A 194 15.57 -16.32 0.04
CA GLU A 194 14.88 -17.39 0.76
C GLU A 194 14.00 -16.83 1.90
N VAL A 195 14.43 -15.77 2.57
CA VAL A 195 13.59 -15.06 3.55
C VAL A 195 12.37 -14.43 2.88
N VAL A 196 12.52 -13.84 1.69
CA VAL A 196 11.38 -13.32 0.90
C VAL A 196 10.43 -14.47 0.52
N ARG A 197 10.94 -15.59 0.00
CA ARG A 197 10.12 -16.77 -0.34
C ARG A 197 9.39 -17.32 0.89
N LEU A 198 10.06 -17.39 2.04
CA LEU A 198 9.46 -17.78 3.32
C LEU A 198 8.32 -16.83 3.73
N ILE A 199 8.53 -15.52 3.64
CA ILE A 199 7.50 -14.52 3.96
C ILE A 199 6.25 -14.72 3.10
N PHE A 200 6.42 -14.88 1.78
CA PHE A 200 5.31 -15.13 0.87
C PHE A 200 4.61 -16.45 1.18
N ARG A 201 5.36 -17.54 1.38
CA ARG A 201 4.85 -18.88 1.73
C ARG A 201 4.01 -18.86 3.01
N LEU A 202 4.52 -18.23 4.08
CA LEU A 202 3.80 -18.13 5.36
C LEU A 202 2.54 -17.28 5.24
N PHE A 203 2.58 -16.21 4.44
CA PHE A 203 1.42 -15.34 4.24
C PHE A 203 0.31 -16.02 3.43
N ILE A 204 0.66 -16.73 2.35
CA ILE A 204 -0.28 -17.55 1.57
C ILE A 204 -0.86 -18.67 2.46
N GLY A 205 -0.04 -19.24 3.35
CA GLY A 205 -0.46 -20.20 4.38
C GLY A 205 -1.37 -19.63 5.47
N GLY A 206 -1.77 -18.37 5.38
CA GLY A 206 -2.75 -17.75 6.28
C GLY A 206 -2.16 -17.10 7.53
N LYS A 207 -0.83 -17.15 7.72
CA LYS A 207 -0.20 -16.40 8.82
C LYS A 207 -0.32 -14.90 8.56
N ASN A 208 -0.64 -14.17 9.61
CA ASN A 208 -0.74 -12.72 9.53
C ASN A 208 0.62 -12.03 9.65
N ARG A 209 0.70 -10.75 9.27
CA ARG A 209 1.98 -9.99 9.32
C ARG A 209 2.62 -9.98 10.72
N ASN A 210 1.84 -9.97 11.80
CA ASN A 210 2.39 -10.07 13.16
C ASN A 210 2.94 -11.46 13.46
N GLN A 211 2.21 -12.51 13.11
CA GLN A 211 2.65 -13.89 13.30
C GLN A 211 3.92 -14.17 12.50
N ILE A 212 4.00 -13.66 11.27
CA ILE A 212 5.22 -13.72 10.46
C ILE A 212 6.35 -12.94 11.14
N ALA A 213 6.11 -11.72 11.61
CA ALA A 213 7.13 -10.95 12.32
C ALA A 213 7.66 -11.69 13.57
N VAL A 214 6.77 -12.25 14.39
CA VAL A 214 7.14 -13.04 15.57
C VAL A 214 7.94 -14.27 15.17
N HIS A 215 7.50 -15.00 14.13
CA HIS A 215 8.22 -16.17 13.64
C HIS A 215 9.63 -15.81 13.15
N LEU A 216 9.80 -14.78 12.31
CA LEU A 216 11.12 -14.34 11.84
C LEU A 216 12.01 -13.85 13.00
N THR A 217 11.41 -13.23 14.02
CA THR A 217 12.14 -12.81 15.23
C THR A 217 12.61 -14.02 16.04
N GLN A 218 11.78 -15.06 16.18
CA GLN A 218 12.12 -16.30 16.89
C GLN A 218 13.24 -17.08 16.18
N GLU A 219 13.19 -17.14 14.84
CA GLU A 219 14.24 -17.73 14.00
C GLU A 219 15.53 -16.88 13.93
N GLN A 220 15.60 -15.76 14.67
CA GLN A 220 16.75 -14.85 14.70
C GLN A 220 17.16 -14.32 13.32
N ILE A 221 16.19 -14.13 12.42
CA ILE A 221 16.45 -13.61 11.09
C ILE A 221 16.62 -12.08 11.16
N PRO A 222 17.76 -11.52 10.72
CA PRO A 222 17.98 -10.08 10.75
C PRO A 222 17.02 -9.36 9.82
N THR A 223 16.57 -8.18 10.24
CA THR A 223 15.72 -7.31 9.40
C THR A 223 16.51 -6.79 8.19
N PRO A 224 15.85 -6.39 7.09
CA PRO A 224 16.53 -5.94 5.87
C PRO A 224 17.55 -4.83 6.10
N THR A 225 17.27 -3.91 7.02
CA THR A 225 18.16 -2.81 7.38
C THR A 225 19.48 -3.31 7.98
N PHE A 226 19.42 -4.26 8.91
CA PHE A 226 20.62 -4.84 9.53
C PHE A 226 21.37 -5.74 8.56
N TYR A 227 20.64 -6.62 7.85
CA TYR A 227 21.21 -7.49 6.83
C TYR A 227 22.03 -6.72 5.78
N MET A 228 21.50 -5.58 5.30
CA MET A 228 22.20 -4.71 4.36
C MET A 228 23.40 -4.01 5.01
N LYS A 229 23.24 -3.51 6.24
CA LYS A 229 24.33 -2.84 6.98
C LYS A 229 25.53 -3.76 7.20
N ASP A 230 25.31 -5.01 7.61
CA ASP A 230 26.37 -6.00 7.83
C ASP A 230 27.22 -6.25 6.57
N ARG A 231 26.63 -6.00 5.39
CA ARG A 231 27.27 -6.13 4.07
C ARG A 231 27.73 -4.80 3.49
N GLY A 232 27.81 -3.74 4.30
CA GLY A 232 28.24 -2.40 3.88
C GLY A 232 27.26 -1.68 2.93
N ARG A 233 26.00 -2.11 2.89
CA ARG A 233 24.96 -1.64 1.96
C ARG A 233 23.82 -0.91 2.66
N GLY A 234 22.97 -0.26 1.86
CA GLY A 234 21.76 0.41 2.33
C GLY A 234 22.00 1.80 2.93
N THR A 235 20.90 2.51 3.18
CA THR A 235 20.91 3.90 3.65
C THR A 235 21.43 4.08 5.08
N CYS A 236 21.55 2.99 5.84
CA CYS A 236 21.97 2.99 7.23
C CYS A 236 23.37 2.41 7.44
N LYS A 237 24.15 2.17 6.37
CA LYS A 237 25.50 1.56 6.47
C LYS A 237 26.44 2.25 7.46
N ASN A 238 26.39 3.59 7.52
CA ASN A 238 27.24 4.40 8.40
C ASN A 238 26.54 4.83 9.69
N LYS A 239 25.33 4.33 9.98
CA LYS A 239 24.55 4.73 11.16
C LYS A 239 24.71 3.71 12.28
N THR A 240 24.93 4.20 13.50
CA THR A 240 24.77 3.38 14.71
C THR A 240 23.30 3.02 14.85
N LEU A 241 22.99 1.72 14.88
CA LEU A 241 21.64 1.20 15.02
C LEU A 241 21.53 0.57 16.42
N ASN A 242 20.34 0.62 17.01
CA ASN A 242 20.09 -0.10 18.26
C ASN A 242 19.99 -1.60 17.97
N GLU A 243 20.98 -2.34 18.46
CA GLU A 243 21.17 -3.78 18.27
C GLU A 243 19.98 -4.63 18.74
N ASP A 244 19.23 -4.17 19.74
CA ASP A 244 18.01 -4.84 20.21
C ASP A 244 16.94 -4.99 19.11
N ASN A 245 17.04 -4.18 18.04
CA ASN A 245 16.12 -4.23 16.91
C ASN A 245 16.63 -5.08 15.74
N ARG A 246 17.78 -5.77 15.86
CA ARG A 246 18.40 -6.55 14.77
C ARG A 246 17.41 -7.49 14.09
N CYS A 247 16.72 -8.29 14.89
CA CYS A 247 15.74 -9.29 14.43
C CYS A 247 14.29 -8.84 14.64
N LYS A 248 14.04 -7.57 15.00
CA LYS A 248 12.70 -7.09 15.35
C LYS A 248 11.91 -6.70 14.10
N TRP A 249 11.29 -7.70 13.48
CA TRP A 249 10.43 -7.49 12.32
C TRP A 249 9.16 -6.73 12.68
N ASN A 250 8.72 -5.85 11.78
CA ASN A 250 7.51 -5.06 11.97
C ASN A 250 6.54 -5.22 10.78
N LYS A 251 5.26 -4.90 11.02
CA LYS A 251 4.20 -5.05 10.02
C LYS A 251 4.42 -4.20 8.76
N VAL A 252 5.06 -3.04 8.89
CA VAL A 252 5.28 -2.11 7.78
C VAL A 252 6.31 -2.68 6.81
N THR A 253 7.43 -3.20 7.33
CA THR A 253 8.47 -3.88 6.55
C THR A 253 7.88 -5.07 5.80
N LEU A 254 7.09 -5.91 6.48
CA LEU A 254 6.45 -7.06 5.84
C LEU A 254 5.43 -6.65 4.78
N THR A 255 4.64 -5.60 5.05
CA THR A 255 3.68 -5.08 4.06
C THR A 255 4.43 -4.56 2.82
N ASN A 256 5.53 -3.85 3.00
CA ASN A 256 6.37 -3.37 1.90
C ASN A 256 6.98 -4.51 1.08
N ILE A 257 7.37 -5.63 1.71
CA ILE A 257 7.88 -6.81 0.99
C ILE A 257 6.74 -7.46 0.19
N LEU A 258 5.60 -7.70 0.84
CA LEU A 258 4.46 -8.38 0.23
C LEU A 258 3.81 -7.58 -0.92
N THR A 259 3.97 -6.25 -0.98
CA THR A 259 3.36 -5.40 -2.03
C THR A 259 4.34 -4.98 -3.14
N ARG A 260 5.62 -5.32 -3.04
CA ARG A 260 6.62 -4.99 -4.07
C ARG A 260 6.53 -5.94 -5.26
N GLN A 261 5.99 -5.45 -6.38
CA GLN A 261 5.93 -6.21 -7.63
C GLN A 261 7.32 -6.51 -8.22
N GLU A 262 8.36 -5.81 -7.76
CA GLU A 262 9.75 -6.08 -8.17
C GLU A 262 10.22 -7.51 -7.83
N TYR A 263 9.55 -8.20 -6.92
CA TYR A 263 9.79 -9.62 -6.67
C TYR A 263 9.35 -10.55 -7.81
N CYS A 264 8.55 -10.05 -8.74
CA CYS A 264 8.09 -10.77 -9.95
C CYS A 264 8.98 -10.54 -11.18
N GLY A 265 10.15 -9.92 -11.01
CA GLY A 265 11.05 -9.58 -12.13
C GLY A 265 10.80 -8.21 -12.75
N ASP A 266 9.91 -7.40 -12.19
CA ASP A 266 9.56 -6.09 -12.76
C ASP A 266 10.42 -4.95 -12.19
N VAL A 267 10.71 -3.93 -12.98
CA VAL A 267 11.30 -2.67 -12.50
C VAL A 267 10.23 -1.60 -12.43
N VAL A 268 10.12 -0.93 -11.28
CA VAL A 268 9.13 0.12 -11.05
C VAL A 268 9.80 1.44 -10.73
N ASN A 269 9.75 2.36 -11.69
CA ASN A 269 10.35 3.68 -11.59
C ASN A 269 9.30 4.77 -11.33
N PHE A 270 9.79 5.92 -10.85
CA PHE A 270 9.00 7.14 -10.62
C PHE A 270 7.88 7.02 -9.58
N LYS A 271 8.06 6.17 -8.55
CA LYS A 271 7.14 6.08 -7.39
C LYS A 271 6.97 7.39 -6.62
N THR A 272 7.94 8.30 -6.75
CA THR A 272 7.96 9.59 -6.07
C THR A 272 8.40 10.71 -6.99
N THR A 273 7.88 11.92 -6.73
CA THR A 273 8.34 13.17 -7.35
C THR A 273 8.84 14.15 -6.30
N LYS A 274 9.65 15.13 -6.72
CA LYS A 274 10.18 16.18 -5.86
C LYS A 274 10.36 17.47 -6.65
N HIS A 275 9.81 18.58 -6.17
CA HIS A 275 10.13 19.89 -6.73
C HIS A 275 11.54 20.33 -6.31
N PHE A 276 12.24 21.15 -7.10
CA PHE A 276 13.61 21.55 -6.77
C PHE A 276 13.72 22.37 -5.47
N ARG A 277 12.62 23.03 -5.08
CA ARG A 277 12.49 23.73 -3.79
C ARG A 277 12.04 22.83 -2.64
N ASP A 278 11.50 21.66 -2.93
CA ASP A 278 10.98 20.76 -1.90
C ASP A 278 12.12 20.04 -1.19
N LYS A 279 11.85 19.72 0.07
CA LYS A 279 12.80 19.07 0.97
C LYS A 279 12.64 17.55 0.96
N HIS A 280 11.44 17.08 0.69
CA HIS A 280 11.09 15.66 0.74
C HIS A 280 10.51 15.22 -0.60
N ASN A 281 10.62 13.93 -0.87
CA ASN A 281 9.93 13.32 -1.99
C ASN A 281 8.46 13.11 -1.60
N HIS A 282 7.57 13.26 -2.56
CA HIS A 282 6.14 12.95 -2.42
C HIS A 282 5.81 11.74 -3.27
N TYR A 283 5.08 10.78 -2.71
CA TYR A 283 4.58 9.64 -3.49
C TYR A 283 3.54 10.12 -4.50
N VAL A 284 3.61 9.57 -5.70
CA VAL A 284 2.64 9.84 -6.76
C VAL A 284 1.72 8.65 -6.96
N ASP A 285 0.57 8.92 -7.58
CA ASP A 285 -0.40 7.89 -7.93
C ASP A 285 0.24 6.80 -8.82
N ARG A 286 -0.26 5.57 -8.69
CA ARG A 286 0.27 4.40 -9.41
C ARG A 286 0.16 4.56 -10.93
N SER A 287 -0.79 5.33 -11.43
CA SER A 287 -0.93 5.67 -12.87
C SER A 287 0.27 6.44 -13.45
N GLN A 288 1.06 7.09 -12.59
CA GLN A 288 2.26 7.82 -13.01
C GLN A 288 3.54 6.99 -12.92
N TRP A 289 3.45 5.75 -12.42
CA TRP A 289 4.60 4.87 -12.33
C TRP A 289 4.94 4.34 -13.71
N HIS A 290 6.24 4.23 -13.99
CA HIS A 290 6.70 3.51 -15.17
C HIS A 290 7.11 2.12 -14.75
N ILE A 291 6.41 1.11 -15.28
CA ILE A 291 6.63 -0.29 -14.99
C ILE A 291 7.21 -0.92 -16.24
N THR A 292 8.36 -1.58 -16.09
CA THR A 292 8.94 -2.42 -17.13
C THR A 292 8.95 -3.85 -16.62
N GLU A 293 8.28 -4.74 -17.32
CA GLU A 293 8.09 -6.11 -16.87
C GLU A 293 9.27 -7.02 -17.23
N ASN A 294 9.51 -8.03 -16.40
CA ASN A 294 10.46 -9.14 -16.66
C ASN A 294 11.89 -8.68 -17.04
N VAL A 295 12.43 -7.71 -16.30
CA VAL A 295 13.78 -7.16 -16.48
C VAL A 295 14.85 -8.00 -15.77
N HIS A 296 14.51 -8.63 -14.64
CA HIS A 296 15.43 -9.46 -13.84
C HIS A 296 14.76 -10.76 -13.39
N GLU A 297 15.58 -11.68 -12.89
CA GLU A 297 15.11 -12.99 -12.45
C GLU A 297 14.12 -12.86 -11.27
N PRO A 298 12.91 -13.44 -11.36
CA PRO A 298 11.91 -13.32 -10.30
C PRO A 298 12.23 -14.20 -9.08
N ILE A 299 12.12 -13.64 -7.88
CA ILE A 299 12.16 -14.41 -6.63
C ILE A 299 10.83 -15.12 -6.36
N ILE A 300 9.71 -14.48 -6.73
CA ILE A 300 8.35 -14.96 -6.51
C ILE A 300 7.62 -15.07 -7.85
N SER A 301 6.83 -16.12 -8.02
CA SER A 301 6.00 -16.26 -9.21
C SER A 301 4.92 -15.17 -9.26
N ARG A 302 4.60 -14.68 -10.46
CA ARG A 302 3.54 -13.66 -10.63
C ARG A 302 2.20 -14.13 -10.04
N SER A 303 1.88 -15.42 -10.15
CA SER A 303 0.67 -16.02 -9.57
C SER A 303 0.64 -15.97 -8.04
N ASP A 304 1.78 -16.22 -7.38
CA ASP A 304 1.85 -16.14 -5.92
C ASP A 304 1.73 -14.68 -5.46
N PHE A 305 2.37 -13.76 -6.17
CA PHE A 305 2.26 -12.33 -5.89
C PHE A 305 0.83 -11.81 -6.04
N GLU A 306 0.14 -12.17 -7.13
CA GLU A 306 -1.28 -11.84 -7.35
C GLU A 306 -2.17 -12.43 -6.26
N THR A 307 -1.90 -13.67 -5.84
CA THR A 307 -2.58 -14.31 -4.70
C THR A 307 -2.39 -13.52 -3.42
N VAL A 308 -1.16 -13.09 -3.12
CA VAL A 308 -0.86 -12.23 -1.98
C VAL A 308 -1.57 -10.88 -2.08
N GLN A 309 -1.59 -10.22 -3.24
CA GLN A 309 -2.30 -8.94 -3.42
C GLN A 309 -3.80 -9.10 -3.14
N ARG A 310 -4.41 -10.17 -3.67
CA ARG A 310 -5.82 -10.51 -3.43
C ARG A 310 -6.10 -10.77 -1.95
N ILE A 311 -5.25 -11.53 -1.25
CA ILE A 311 -5.38 -11.75 0.19
C ILE A 311 -5.25 -10.42 0.96
N LEU A 312 -4.34 -9.53 0.57
CA LEU A 312 -4.15 -8.22 1.20
C LEU A 312 -5.37 -7.30 1.00
N GLU A 313 -5.90 -7.23 -0.21
CA GLU A 313 -7.10 -6.45 -0.55
C GLU A 313 -8.35 -6.97 0.19
N ASN A 314 -8.43 -8.28 0.36
CA ASN A 314 -9.54 -8.95 1.03
C ASN A 314 -9.33 -9.18 2.53
N ALA A 315 -8.19 -8.77 3.08
CA ALA A 315 -7.90 -8.92 4.49
C ALA A 315 -8.93 -8.18 5.35
N PRO A 316 -9.43 -8.79 6.43
CA PRO A 316 -10.39 -8.13 7.31
C PRO A 316 -9.75 -6.89 7.99
N VAL A 317 -10.45 -5.76 7.92
CA VAL A 317 -10.01 -4.46 8.49
C VAL A 317 -9.88 -4.51 10.02
N ARG A 318 -10.70 -5.34 10.70
CA ARG A 318 -10.64 -5.59 12.15
C ARG A 318 -10.76 -7.09 12.40
N ARG A 319 -9.88 -7.64 13.24
CA ARG A 319 -9.97 -9.04 13.69
C ARG A 319 -10.91 -9.12 14.89
N PRO A 320 -11.79 -10.13 14.98
CA PRO A 320 -12.83 -10.18 16.02
C PRO A 320 -12.30 -10.11 17.46
N ASN A 321 -11.28 -10.89 17.86
CA ASN A 321 -11.10 -11.21 19.29
C ASN A 321 -9.66 -11.10 19.85
N GLY A 322 -8.68 -10.56 19.12
CA GLY A 322 -7.33 -10.32 19.66
C GLY A 322 -6.44 -11.57 19.90
N ASP A 323 -7.04 -12.77 19.90
CA ASP A 323 -6.44 -14.12 19.84
C ASP A 323 -5.67 -14.39 18.54
N GLY A 324 -6.00 -13.67 17.47
CA GLY A 324 -5.21 -13.63 16.24
C GLY A 324 -5.53 -14.73 15.24
N GLU A 325 -6.34 -15.73 15.60
CA GLU A 325 -6.81 -16.76 14.68
C GLU A 325 -7.85 -16.22 13.71
N ILE A 326 -7.71 -16.59 12.44
CA ILE A 326 -8.67 -16.28 11.38
C ILE A 326 -9.17 -17.59 10.81
N HIS A 327 -10.49 -17.69 10.65
CA HIS A 327 -11.08 -18.80 9.93
C HIS A 327 -10.61 -18.80 8.45
N PRO A 328 -10.20 -19.94 7.87
CA PRO A 328 -9.60 -20.01 6.52
C PRO A 328 -10.44 -19.38 5.39
N LEU A 329 -11.76 -19.36 5.52
CA LEU A 329 -12.67 -18.72 4.55
C LEU A 329 -12.74 -17.18 4.65
N SER A 330 -12.07 -16.56 5.63
CA SER A 330 -12.10 -15.11 5.83
C SER A 330 -11.42 -14.39 4.67
N GLY A 331 -12.11 -13.40 4.09
CA GLY A 331 -11.66 -12.70 2.88
C GLY A 331 -12.09 -13.36 1.57
N LEU A 332 -12.61 -14.59 1.59
CA LEU A 332 -13.13 -15.27 0.40
C LEU A 332 -14.66 -15.14 0.26
N LEU A 333 -15.38 -14.82 1.34
CA LEU A 333 -16.85 -14.80 1.36
C LEU A 333 -17.45 -13.44 0.98
N PHE A 334 -18.45 -13.44 0.09
CA PHE A 334 -19.18 -12.28 -0.39
C PHE A 334 -20.69 -12.55 -0.39
N CYS A 335 -21.48 -11.53 -0.11
CA CYS A 335 -22.94 -11.61 -0.23
C CYS A 335 -23.34 -11.43 -1.69
N LYS A 336 -24.17 -12.35 -2.23
CA LYS A 336 -24.62 -12.25 -3.62
C LYS A 336 -25.44 -10.99 -3.90
N ASP A 337 -26.39 -10.69 -3.02
CA ASP A 337 -27.39 -9.64 -3.24
C ASP A 337 -26.80 -8.23 -3.24
N CYS A 338 -25.85 -7.95 -2.34
CA CYS A 338 -25.27 -6.62 -2.19
C CYS A 338 -23.81 -6.51 -2.65
N GLY A 339 -23.19 -7.63 -3.02
CA GLY A 339 -21.78 -7.72 -3.42
C GLY A 339 -20.76 -7.44 -2.31
N ALA A 340 -21.22 -7.13 -1.09
CA ALA A 340 -20.34 -6.78 0.02
C ALA A 340 -19.62 -8.01 0.60
N LYS A 341 -18.43 -7.78 1.16
CA LYS A 341 -17.65 -8.81 1.88
C LYS A 341 -18.46 -9.35 3.07
N MET A 342 -18.32 -10.64 3.38
CA MET A 342 -18.86 -11.24 4.59
C MET A 342 -17.77 -11.37 5.66
N HIS A 343 -18.16 -11.19 6.92
CA HIS A 343 -17.28 -11.35 8.07
C HIS A 343 -17.62 -12.63 8.82
N ILE A 344 -16.60 -13.26 9.39
CA ILE A 344 -16.76 -14.44 10.23
C ILE A 344 -16.56 -14.02 11.68
N ARG A 345 -17.54 -14.34 12.53
CA ARG A 345 -17.43 -14.20 13.98
C ARG A 345 -17.53 -15.56 14.66
N ILE A 346 -17.00 -15.64 15.87
CA ILE A 346 -17.14 -16.81 16.72
C ILE A 346 -18.33 -16.57 17.65
N ASP A 347 -19.34 -17.43 17.56
CA ASP A 347 -20.47 -17.46 18.49
C ASP A 347 -20.18 -18.54 19.55
N TYR A 348 -20.04 -18.13 20.82
CA TYR A 348 -19.97 -19.03 21.97
C TYR A 348 -21.39 -19.23 22.51
N ARG A 349 -22.04 -20.37 22.19
CA ARG A 349 -23.38 -20.71 22.73
C ARG A 349 -23.36 -22.12 23.30
N ASN A 350 -24.01 -22.30 24.46
CA ASN A 350 -24.18 -23.59 25.14
C ASN A 350 -22.86 -24.38 25.35
N GLY A 351 -21.75 -23.69 25.58
CA GLY A 351 -20.42 -24.32 25.76
C GLY A 351 -19.71 -24.75 24.47
N GLY A 352 -20.31 -24.52 23.29
CA GLY A 352 -19.68 -24.80 21.99
C GLY A 352 -19.15 -23.54 21.29
N LYS A 353 -18.07 -23.70 20.51
CA LYS A 353 -17.50 -22.69 19.60
C LYS A 353 -18.07 -22.91 18.20
N ARG A 354 -18.70 -21.89 17.60
CA ARG A 354 -19.25 -21.96 16.24
C ARG A 354 -18.77 -20.78 15.40
N HIS A 355 -18.32 -21.02 14.17
CA HIS A 355 -17.97 -19.95 13.24
C HIS A 355 -19.18 -19.55 12.38
N VAL A 356 -19.55 -18.27 12.44
CA VAL A 356 -20.73 -17.74 11.75
C VAL A 356 -20.30 -16.65 10.78
N ALA A 357 -20.52 -16.88 9.49
CA ALA A 357 -20.34 -15.90 8.43
C ALA A 357 -21.61 -15.04 8.30
N PHE A 358 -21.44 -13.72 8.16
CA PHE A 358 -22.54 -12.77 8.02
C PHE A 358 -22.19 -11.61 7.09
N CYS A 359 -23.19 -11.05 6.41
CA CYS A 359 -23.00 -9.89 5.53
C CYS A 359 -22.57 -8.64 6.31
N SER A 360 -21.46 -8.00 5.88
CA SER A 360 -20.90 -6.82 6.54
C SER A 360 -21.82 -5.58 6.49
N GLU A 361 -22.67 -5.49 5.46
CA GLU A 361 -23.52 -4.33 5.23
C GLU A 361 -24.89 -4.47 5.91
N TYR A 362 -25.33 -5.69 6.21
CA TYR A 362 -26.63 -5.93 6.85
C TYR A 362 -26.74 -5.27 8.23
N HIS A 363 -25.72 -5.42 9.09
CA HIS A 363 -25.74 -4.83 10.42
C HIS A 363 -25.56 -3.30 10.41
N LYS A 364 -25.15 -2.71 9.29
CA LYS A 364 -25.16 -1.25 9.08
C LYS A 364 -26.56 -0.73 8.74
N GLY A 365 -27.54 -1.62 8.56
CA GLY A 365 -28.94 -1.35 8.19
C GLY A 365 -29.79 -0.53 9.20
N LYS A 366 -29.18 0.12 10.19
CA LYS A 366 -29.78 1.33 10.81
C LYS A 366 -29.55 2.60 9.98
N ALA A 367 -28.78 2.52 8.89
CA ALA A 367 -28.56 3.62 7.94
C ALA A 367 -29.78 3.80 7.01
N LYS A 368 -29.98 5.04 6.51
CA LYS A 368 -31.13 5.43 5.66
C LYS A 368 -31.33 4.56 4.40
N ASN A 369 -30.28 3.93 3.86
CA ASN A 369 -30.32 3.11 2.64
C ASN A 369 -29.55 1.78 2.86
N PRO A 370 -30.18 0.73 3.42
CA PRO A 370 -29.53 -0.57 3.59
C PRO A 370 -29.26 -1.20 2.22
N LYS A 371 -28.00 -1.49 1.90
CA LYS A 371 -27.67 -2.19 0.64
C LYS A 371 -28.06 -3.68 0.65
N CYS A 372 -28.41 -4.22 1.81
CA CYS A 372 -28.76 -5.62 1.99
C CYS A 372 -30.00 -5.75 2.89
N HIS A 373 -31.03 -6.44 2.40
CA HIS A 373 -32.34 -6.53 3.03
C HIS A 373 -32.49 -7.74 3.96
N SER A 374 -31.49 -8.63 3.98
CA SER A 374 -31.53 -9.85 4.79
C SER A 374 -30.17 -10.20 5.37
N PRO A 375 -30.14 -10.94 6.49
CA PRO A 375 -28.93 -11.11 7.27
C PRO A 375 -27.80 -11.85 6.56
N HIS A 376 -28.10 -12.63 5.50
CA HIS A 376 -27.15 -13.51 4.81
C HIS A 376 -26.17 -14.16 5.79
N ILE A 377 -26.67 -15.12 6.57
CA ILE A 377 -25.89 -15.80 7.60
C ILE A 377 -25.67 -17.24 7.17
N MET A 378 -24.45 -17.72 7.32
CA MET A 378 -24.07 -19.10 7.05
C MET A 378 -23.13 -19.62 8.14
N ASP A 379 -23.18 -20.92 8.37
CA ASP A 379 -22.20 -21.61 9.21
C ASP A 379 -20.91 -21.79 8.40
N ALA A 380 -19.81 -21.22 8.89
CA ALA A 380 -18.55 -21.22 8.15
C ALA A 380 -17.86 -22.60 8.20
N ASP A 381 -18.08 -23.37 9.25
CA ASP A 381 -17.52 -24.73 9.41
C ASP A 381 -18.24 -25.69 8.43
N LEU A 382 -19.57 -25.59 8.34
CA LEU A 382 -20.37 -26.33 7.35
C LEU A 382 -19.97 -25.96 5.92
N LEU A 383 -19.81 -24.67 5.64
CA LEU A 383 -19.41 -24.20 4.31
C LEU A 383 -18.04 -24.75 3.91
N MET A 384 -17.10 -24.85 4.84
CA MET A 384 -15.79 -25.45 4.59
C MET A 384 -15.91 -26.93 4.21
N GLN A 385 -16.77 -27.70 4.89
CA GLN A 385 -17.04 -29.10 4.56
C GLN A 385 -17.61 -29.24 3.14
N THR A 386 -18.61 -28.42 2.78
CA THR A 386 -19.19 -28.42 1.43
C THR A 386 -18.14 -28.08 0.36
N ILE A 387 -17.26 -27.12 0.63
CA ILE A 387 -16.16 -26.77 -0.30
C ILE A 387 -15.19 -27.95 -0.47
N ALA A 388 -14.89 -28.69 0.60
CA ALA A 388 -14.02 -29.87 0.54
C ALA A 388 -14.61 -30.94 -0.38
N GLU A 389 -15.90 -31.22 -0.23
CA GLU A 389 -16.63 -32.18 -1.05
C GLU A 389 -16.65 -31.77 -2.53
N VAL A 390 -16.90 -30.49 -2.82
CA VAL A 390 -16.88 -29.96 -4.19
C VAL A 390 -15.49 -30.08 -4.81
N LEU A 391 -14.44 -29.70 -4.08
CA LEU A 391 -13.06 -29.80 -4.56
C LEU A 391 -12.66 -31.26 -4.83
N LYS A 392 -13.06 -32.19 -3.96
CA LYS A 392 -12.83 -33.62 -4.15
C LYS A 392 -13.54 -34.16 -5.39
N LYS A 393 -14.81 -33.79 -5.62
CA LYS A 393 -15.54 -34.17 -6.84
C LYS A 393 -14.86 -33.63 -8.11
N ILE A 394 -14.33 -32.41 -8.06
CA ILE A 394 -13.57 -31.81 -9.17
C ILE A 394 -12.25 -32.58 -9.40
N GLU A 395 -11.57 -32.99 -8.32
CA GLU A 395 -10.36 -33.83 -8.38
C GLU A 395 -10.64 -35.17 -9.08
N ASP A 396 -11.64 -35.89 -8.60
CA ASP A 396 -12.02 -37.22 -9.08
C ASP A 396 -12.36 -37.17 -10.58
N TYR A 397 -13.09 -36.14 -11.01
CA TYR A 397 -13.42 -35.93 -12.42
C TYR A 397 -12.21 -35.51 -13.26
N SER A 398 -11.35 -34.63 -12.72
CA SER A 398 -10.12 -34.19 -13.38
C SER A 398 -9.15 -35.35 -13.65
N ILE A 399 -9.06 -36.31 -12.72
CA ILE A 399 -8.20 -37.50 -12.85
C ILE A 399 -8.82 -38.48 -13.84
N SER A 400 -10.13 -38.72 -13.75
CA SER A 400 -10.82 -39.73 -14.56
C SER A 400 -10.91 -39.33 -16.04
N ASN A 401 -11.25 -38.07 -16.34
CA ASN A 401 -11.54 -37.60 -17.71
C ASN A 401 -10.77 -36.31 -18.08
N ARG A 402 -9.43 -36.36 -18.02
CA ARG A 402 -8.56 -35.18 -18.24
C ARG A 402 -8.86 -34.37 -19.52
N ALA A 403 -9.01 -35.04 -20.67
CA ALA A 403 -9.22 -34.37 -21.95
C ALA A 403 -10.60 -33.70 -22.04
N GLU A 404 -11.62 -34.36 -21.49
CA GLU A 404 -12.99 -33.84 -21.42
C GLU A 404 -13.07 -32.65 -20.46
N PHE A 405 -12.41 -32.75 -19.31
CA PHE A 405 -12.30 -31.65 -18.35
C PHE A 405 -11.61 -30.42 -18.96
N GLU A 406 -10.51 -30.61 -19.71
CA GLU A 406 -9.83 -29.50 -20.37
C GLU A 406 -10.74 -28.83 -21.43
N ALA A 407 -11.45 -29.62 -22.23
CA ALA A 407 -12.43 -29.10 -23.19
C ALA A 407 -13.57 -28.33 -22.49
N LEU A 408 -14.03 -28.84 -21.34
CA LEU A 408 -15.10 -28.26 -20.55
C LEU A 408 -14.69 -26.95 -19.88
N VAL A 409 -13.47 -26.87 -19.35
CA VAL A 409 -12.89 -25.62 -18.84
C VAL A 409 -12.76 -24.59 -19.96
N LYS A 410 -12.27 -24.99 -21.14
CA LYS A 410 -12.19 -24.10 -22.32
C LYS A 410 -13.57 -23.57 -22.72
N LYS A 411 -14.59 -24.44 -22.74
CA LYS A 411 -15.99 -24.06 -23.03
C LYS A 411 -16.55 -23.09 -21.99
N ASN A 412 -16.35 -23.36 -20.70
CA ASN A 412 -16.83 -22.49 -19.61
C ASN A 412 -16.16 -21.11 -19.63
N LEU A 413 -14.84 -21.06 -19.85
CA LEU A 413 -14.10 -19.81 -20.00
C LEU A 413 -14.58 -19.00 -21.22
N ALA A 414 -14.92 -19.66 -22.32
CA ALA A 414 -15.54 -19.00 -23.48
C ALA A 414 -16.94 -18.46 -23.17
N MET A 415 -17.76 -19.20 -22.40
CA MET A 415 -19.11 -18.77 -22.01
C MET A 415 -19.09 -17.62 -20.99
N GLN A 416 -18.07 -17.53 -20.13
CA GLN A 416 -17.89 -16.43 -19.18
C GLN A 416 -17.40 -15.12 -19.81
N GLN A 417 -17.16 -15.07 -21.14
CA GLN A 417 -16.84 -13.82 -21.82
C GLN A 417 -18.00 -12.83 -21.66
N THR A 418 -17.75 -11.77 -20.91
CA THR A 418 -18.72 -10.69 -20.68
C THR A 418 -19.08 -9.98 -21.98
N ASP A 419 -20.24 -9.32 -22.02
CA ASP A 419 -20.60 -8.42 -23.13
C ASP A 419 -19.53 -7.35 -23.37
N GLN A 420 -18.78 -6.97 -22.33
CA GLN A 420 -17.67 -6.04 -22.42
C GLN A 420 -16.50 -6.64 -23.20
N THR A 421 -16.12 -7.89 -22.95
CA THR A 421 -15.09 -8.61 -23.72
C THR A 421 -15.49 -8.77 -25.18
N LYS A 422 -16.77 -9.08 -25.45
CA LYS A 422 -17.30 -9.14 -26.82
C LYS A 422 -17.29 -7.78 -27.53
N LYS A 423 -17.59 -6.70 -26.80
CA LYS A 423 -17.47 -5.32 -27.32
C LYS A 423 -16.01 -4.97 -27.65
N GLN A 424 -15.07 -5.34 -26.78
CA GLN A 424 -13.64 -5.13 -27.00
C GLN A 424 -13.13 -5.92 -28.22
N GLN A 425 -13.52 -7.19 -28.37
CA GLN A 425 -13.20 -7.99 -29.56
C GLN A 425 -13.76 -7.40 -30.86
N LYS A 426 -14.95 -6.79 -30.82
CA LYS A 426 -15.52 -6.07 -31.98
C LYS A 426 -14.83 -4.72 -32.25
N ARG A 427 -14.25 -4.09 -31.22
CA ARG A 427 -13.57 -2.79 -31.32
C ARG A 427 -12.21 -2.91 -32.00
N ILE A 428 -11.47 -3.98 -31.74
CA ILE A 428 -10.16 -4.25 -32.37
C ILE A 428 -10.20 -4.12 -33.91
N PRO A 429 -11.03 -4.87 -34.65
CA PRO A 429 -11.04 -4.79 -36.12
C PRO A 429 -11.48 -3.41 -36.62
N GLN A 430 -12.30 -2.67 -35.87
CA GLN A 430 -12.65 -1.28 -36.22
C GLN A 430 -11.44 -0.35 -36.12
N ILE A 431 -10.66 -0.48 -35.04
CA ILE A 431 -9.42 0.30 -34.85
C ILE A 431 -8.39 -0.07 -35.91
N THR A 432 -8.18 -1.37 -36.18
CA THR A 432 -7.24 -1.83 -37.20
C THR A 432 -7.60 -1.28 -38.59
N THR A 433 -8.87 -1.36 -38.97
CA THR A 433 -9.36 -0.79 -40.25
C THR A 433 -9.14 0.72 -40.30
N ARG A 434 -9.36 1.43 -39.20
CA ARG A 434 -9.15 2.88 -39.13
C ARG A 434 -7.67 3.25 -39.24
N LEU A 435 -6.78 2.50 -38.60
CA LEU A 435 -5.33 2.69 -38.71
C LEU A 435 -4.86 2.54 -40.16
N GLU A 436 -5.33 1.51 -40.88
CA GLU A 436 -5.04 1.32 -42.31
C GLU A 436 -5.54 2.48 -43.18
N GLN A 437 -6.72 3.03 -42.88
CA GLN A 437 -7.24 4.21 -43.57
C GLN A 437 -6.38 5.45 -43.32
N ILE A 438 -5.97 5.68 -42.07
CA ILE A 438 -5.11 6.81 -41.71
C ILE A 438 -3.77 6.69 -42.43
N ASP A 439 -3.20 5.49 -42.49
CA ASP A 439 -1.92 5.25 -43.17
C ASP A 439 -1.99 5.56 -44.66
N LYS A 440 -3.07 5.15 -45.34
CA LYS A 440 -3.35 5.53 -46.74
C LYS A 440 -3.48 7.05 -46.92
N VAL A 441 -4.14 7.73 -45.99
CA VAL A 441 -4.31 9.19 -46.04
C VAL A 441 -2.98 9.91 -45.82
N LEU A 442 -2.17 9.46 -44.87
CA LEU A 442 -0.84 10.03 -44.59
C LEU A 442 0.11 9.85 -45.78
N ASN A 443 0.13 8.67 -46.41
CA ASN A 443 0.94 8.42 -47.60
C ASN A 443 0.53 9.35 -48.75
N LYS A 444 -0.78 9.51 -48.99
CA LYS A 444 -1.28 10.43 -50.01
C LYS A 444 -0.97 11.90 -49.70
N LEU A 445 -1.13 12.32 -48.44
CA LEU A 445 -0.78 13.68 -48.01
C LEU A 445 0.71 13.97 -48.22
N TYR A 446 1.58 12.99 -48.01
CA TYR A 446 3.00 13.11 -48.28
C TYR A 446 3.28 13.26 -49.78
N GLU A 447 2.65 12.45 -50.62
CA GLU A 447 2.73 12.57 -52.09
C GLU A 447 2.25 13.94 -52.58
N ASP A 448 1.08 14.39 -52.12
CA ASP A 448 0.50 15.69 -52.49
C ASP A 448 1.37 16.86 -52.02
N ASN A 449 2.07 16.74 -50.88
CA ASN A 449 3.04 17.73 -50.43
C ASN A 449 4.31 17.75 -51.30
N ALA A 450 4.84 16.58 -51.64
CA ALA A 450 6.02 16.45 -52.49
C ALA A 450 5.79 16.99 -53.91
N LEU A 451 4.56 16.87 -54.41
CA LEU A 451 4.13 17.42 -55.70
C LEU A 451 3.78 18.92 -55.64
N GLY A 452 3.81 19.54 -54.45
CA GLY A 452 3.47 20.95 -54.25
C GLY A 452 1.98 21.27 -54.41
N THR A 453 1.12 20.25 -54.41
CA THR A 453 -0.33 20.36 -54.60
C THR A 453 -1.02 20.98 -53.39
N ILE A 454 -0.39 20.92 -52.22
CA ILE A 454 -0.88 21.48 -50.96
C ILE A 454 0.14 22.44 -50.33
N PRO A 455 -0.32 23.57 -49.77
CA PRO A 455 0.51 24.44 -48.95
C PRO A 455 1.10 23.72 -47.73
N GLN A 456 2.35 24.06 -47.38
CA GLN A 456 3.11 23.43 -46.29
C GLN A 456 2.42 23.55 -44.92
N ASP A 457 1.82 24.71 -44.62
CA ASP A 457 1.05 24.96 -43.40
C ASP A 457 -0.17 24.03 -43.29
N ARG A 458 -0.87 23.80 -44.40
CA ARG A 458 -2.01 22.89 -44.47
C ARG A 458 -1.58 21.43 -44.36
N TYR A 459 -0.45 21.04 -44.94
CA TYR A 459 0.14 19.71 -44.76
C TYR A 459 0.48 19.45 -43.28
N GLU A 460 1.17 20.38 -42.62
CA GLU A 460 1.57 20.25 -41.22
C GLU A 460 0.35 20.07 -40.30
N GLN A 461 -0.70 20.87 -40.50
CA GLN A 461 -1.93 20.77 -39.72
C GLN A 461 -2.64 19.42 -39.91
N MET A 462 -2.78 18.94 -41.14
CA MET A 462 -3.45 17.65 -41.42
C MET A 462 -2.60 16.46 -40.96
N SER A 463 -1.31 16.48 -41.24
CA SER A 463 -0.35 15.44 -40.83
C SER A 463 -0.31 15.29 -39.31
N GLN A 464 -0.28 16.41 -38.57
CA GLN A 464 -0.34 16.40 -37.11
C GLN A 464 -1.64 15.77 -36.60
N LYS A 465 -2.79 16.19 -37.12
CA LYS A 465 -4.10 15.67 -36.71
C LYS A 465 -4.22 14.15 -36.92
N TYR A 466 -3.81 13.66 -38.08
CA TYR A 466 -3.85 12.22 -38.38
C TYR A 466 -2.82 11.41 -37.60
N SER A 467 -1.64 11.99 -37.32
CA SER A 467 -0.62 11.37 -36.48
C SER A 467 -1.09 11.24 -35.02
N GLU A 468 -1.72 12.28 -34.47
CA GLU A 468 -2.32 12.24 -33.13
C GLU A 468 -3.40 11.15 -33.02
N GLU A 469 -4.30 11.07 -34.02
CA GLU A 469 -5.32 10.01 -34.09
C GLU A 469 -4.66 8.62 -34.21
N TYR A 470 -3.63 8.47 -35.04
CA TYR A 470 -2.89 7.21 -35.22
C TYR A 470 -2.28 6.71 -33.91
N TYR A 471 -1.53 7.57 -33.20
CA TYR A 471 -0.89 7.16 -31.95
C TYR A 471 -1.90 6.89 -30.83
N ALA A 472 -3.00 7.66 -30.76
CA ALA A 472 -4.07 7.40 -29.81
C ALA A 472 -4.74 6.04 -30.05
N LEU A 473 -5.10 5.75 -31.30
CA LEU A 473 -5.72 4.47 -31.68
C LEU A 473 -4.76 3.29 -31.53
N LYS A 474 -3.47 3.48 -31.80
CA LYS A 474 -2.44 2.45 -31.61
C LYS A 474 -2.21 2.14 -30.13
N ALA A 475 -2.26 3.13 -29.26
CA ALA A 475 -2.23 2.95 -27.82
C ALA A 475 -3.50 2.22 -27.32
N GLU A 476 -4.71 2.64 -27.78
CA GLU A 476 -5.97 1.96 -27.48
C GLU A 476 -5.91 0.48 -27.92
N LEU A 477 -5.43 0.19 -29.14
CA LEU A 477 -5.26 -1.16 -29.65
C LEU A 477 -4.35 -2.00 -28.76
N ALA A 478 -3.17 -1.47 -28.37
CA ALA A 478 -2.23 -2.16 -27.50
C ALA A 478 -2.87 -2.51 -26.15
N THR A 479 -3.57 -1.56 -25.52
CA THR A 479 -4.28 -1.79 -24.25
C THR A 479 -5.40 -2.84 -24.36
N LEU A 480 -6.16 -2.84 -25.47
CA LEU A 480 -7.23 -3.80 -25.69
C LEU A 480 -6.67 -5.20 -25.97
N GLN A 481 -5.57 -5.30 -26.73
CA GLN A 481 -4.88 -6.56 -27.00
C GLN A 481 -4.24 -7.14 -25.74
N GLU A 482 -3.65 -6.31 -24.89
CA GLU A 482 -3.11 -6.71 -23.59
C GLU A 482 -4.21 -7.22 -22.64
N GLN A 483 -5.35 -6.51 -22.59
CA GLN A 483 -6.51 -6.97 -21.83
C GLN A 483 -7.04 -8.31 -22.35
N LEU A 484 -7.09 -8.51 -23.67
CA LEU A 484 -7.58 -9.76 -24.28
C LEU A 484 -6.60 -10.93 -24.19
N SER A 485 -5.29 -10.71 -24.30
CA SER A 485 -4.28 -11.75 -24.13
C SER A 485 -4.26 -12.27 -22.69
N ALA A 486 -4.56 -11.41 -21.72
CA ALA A 486 -4.84 -11.84 -20.36
C ALA A 486 -6.04 -12.80 -20.30
N TYR A 487 -7.06 -12.68 -21.16
CA TYR A 487 -8.19 -13.62 -21.23
C TYR A 487 -7.92 -14.89 -22.08
N GLU A 488 -7.21 -14.76 -23.21
CA GLU A 488 -7.00 -15.82 -24.21
C GLU A 488 -6.06 -16.96 -23.77
N ASN A 489 -5.29 -16.76 -22.70
CA ASN A 489 -4.55 -17.84 -22.02
C ASN A 489 -5.47 -18.87 -21.30
N ALA A 490 -6.68 -19.12 -21.81
CA ALA A 490 -7.64 -20.08 -21.29
C ALA A 490 -7.09 -21.52 -21.29
N GLY A 491 -6.37 -21.92 -22.34
CA GLY A 491 -5.67 -23.21 -22.39
C GLY A 491 -4.58 -23.33 -21.32
N GLY A 492 -3.75 -22.30 -21.16
CA GLY A 492 -2.73 -22.25 -20.11
C GLY A 492 -3.32 -22.22 -18.69
N ARG A 493 -4.48 -21.57 -18.50
CA ARG A 493 -5.22 -21.54 -17.23
C ARG A 493 -5.80 -22.90 -16.86
N ALA A 494 -6.41 -23.61 -17.83
CA ALA A 494 -6.89 -24.97 -17.63
C ALA A 494 -5.74 -25.89 -17.23
N GLN A 495 -4.61 -25.79 -17.93
CA GLN A 495 -3.42 -26.58 -17.64
C GLN A 495 -2.80 -26.23 -16.27
N LYS A 496 -2.81 -24.96 -15.87
CA LYS A 496 -2.40 -24.52 -14.53
C LYS A 496 -3.34 -25.06 -13.45
N PHE A 497 -4.65 -25.04 -13.67
CA PHE A 497 -5.64 -25.59 -12.74
C PHE A 497 -5.45 -27.10 -12.57
N LEU A 498 -5.21 -27.84 -13.67
CA LEU A 498 -4.89 -29.27 -13.65
C LEU A 498 -3.60 -29.59 -12.90
N LYS A 499 -2.53 -28.80 -13.11
CA LYS A 499 -1.30 -28.96 -12.32
C LYS A 499 -1.53 -28.69 -10.84
N LEU A 500 -2.48 -27.82 -10.51
CA LEU A 500 -2.81 -27.50 -9.13
C LEU A 500 -3.61 -28.63 -8.47
N THR A 501 -4.55 -29.27 -9.18
CA THR A 501 -5.26 -30.47 -8.70
C THR A 501 -4.30 -31.65 -8.51
N GLU A 502 -3.36 -31.87 -9.42
CA GLU A 502 -2.34 -32.94 -9.30
C GLU A 502 -1.41 -32.76 -8.08
N ARG A 503 -1.12 -31.52 -7.68
CA ARG A 503 -0.16 -31.23 -6.60
C ARG A 503 -0.70 -31.55 -5.21
N HIS A 504 -2.02 -31.44 -5.03
CA HIS A 504 -2.68 -31.62 -3.74
C HIS A 504 -3.47 -32.93 -3.76
N ALA A 505 -2.76 -34.04 -3.63
CA ALA A 505 -3.37 -35.38 -3.62
C ALA A 505 -4.22 -35.57 -2.35
N ALA A 506 -5.53 -35.77 -2.56
CA ALA A 506 -6.56 -35.92 -1.54
C ALA A 506 -6.74 -34.67 -0.65
N PHE A 507 -7.80 -33.90 -0.92
CA PHE A 507 -8.29 -32.77 -0.11
C PHE A 507 -8.78 -33.16 1.31
N THR A 508 -8.06 -34.01 2.04
CA THR A 508 -8.42 -34.48 3.39
C THR A 508 -8.37 -33.37 4.43
N GLU A 509 -7.44 -32.41 4.31
CA GLU A 509 -7.41 -31.19 5.13
C GLU A 509 -7.30 -29.93 4.25
N LEU A 510 -8.36 -29.12 4.23
CA LEU A 510 -8.37 -27.83 3.54
C LEU A 510 -7.54 -26.80 4.31
N THR A 511 -6.25 -26.70 3.96
CA THR A 511 -5.40 -25.63 4.46
C THR A 511 -5.76 -24.28 3.82
N PRO A 512 -5.51 -23.15 4.50
CA PRO A 512 -5.66 -21.82 3.91
C PRO A 512 -4.88 -21.64 2.60
N THR A 513 -3.73 -22.30 2.47
CA THR A 513 -2.91 -22.30 1.24
C THR A 513 -3.73 -22.84 0.06
N ILE A 514 -4.30 -24.03 0.22
CA ILE A 514 -5.11 -24.69 -0.80
C ILE A 514 -6.31 -23.81 -1.18
N LEU A 515 -7.05 -23.31 -0.18
CA LEU A 515 -8.20 -22.44 -0.43
C LEU A 515 -7.81 -21.18 -1.21
N ASN A 516 -6.71 -20.52 -0.84
CA ASN A 516 -6.26 -19.30 -1.51
C ASN A 516 -5.73 -19.56 -2.93
N GLU A 517 -5.15 -20.73 -3.19
CA GLU A 517 -4.65 -21.16 -4.50
C GLU A 517 -5.78 -21.57 -5.46
N PHE A 518 -6.83 -22.22 -4.97
CA PHE A 518 -7.95 -22.69 -5.80
C PHE A 518 -9.08 -21.67 -5.94
N ILE A 519 -9.46 -21.00 -4.85
CA ILE A 519 -10.69 -20.21 -4.77
C ILE A 519 -10.36 -18.71 -4.76
N SER A 520 -11.01 -17.98 -5.67
CA SER A 520 -10.92 -16.52 -5.75
C SER A 520 -12.00 -15.84 -4.90
N ARG A 521 -13.22 -16.38 -4.93
CA ARG A 521 -14.42 -15.78 -4.31
C ARG A 521 -15.53 -16.81 -4.11
N ILE A 522 -16.27 -16.70 -3.01
CA ILE A 522 -17.47 -17.50 -2.73
C ILE A 522 -18.63 -16.54 -2.48
N GLU A 523 -19.70 -16.68 -3.26
CA GLU A 523 -20.92 -15.89 -3.10
C GLU A 523 -21.97 -16.70 -2.34
N VAL A 524 -22.45 -16.13 -1.24
CA VAL A 524 -23.53 -16.70 -0.42
C VAL A 524 -24.83 -16.01 -0.78
N HIS A 525 -25.82 -16.80 -1.21
CA HIS A 525 -27.16 -16.34 -1.59
C HIS A 525 -28.08 -16.22 -0.37
N GLU A 526 -29.25 -15.60 -0.57
CA GLU A 526 -30.31 -15.58 0.43
C GLU A 526 -30.81 -17.01 0.73
N ARG A 527 -31.24 -17.26 1.97
CA ARG A 527 -31.88 -18.53 2.36
C ARG A 527 -33.27 -18.63 1.75
N ASP A 528 -33.67 -19.83 1.34
CA ASP A 528 -35.02 -20.09 0.83
C ASP A 528 -36.12 -19.73 1.84
N GLN A 529 -35.90 -20.00 3.12
CA GLN A 529 -36.81 -19.67 4.21
C GLN A 529 -36.13 -18.82 5.30
N LYS A 530 -36.63 -17.60 5.47
CA LYS A 530 -36.11 -16.63 6.46
C LYS A 530 -36.39 -17.11 7.88
N ARG A 531 -35.40 -16.96 8.77
CA ARG A 531 -35.45 -17.28 10.22
C ARG A 531 -35.76 -18.76 10.55
N ALA A 532 -35.81 -19.64 9.56
CA ALA A 532 -35.95 -21.07 9.80
C ALA A 532 -34.63 -21.64 10.36
N ARG A 533 -34.75 -22.62 11.28
CA ARG A 533 -33.60 -23.33 11.83
C ARG A 533 -32.90 -24.18 10.78
N TYR A 534 -33.69 -24.73 9.86
CA TYR A 534 -33.25 -25.52 8.73
C TYR A 534 -33.82 -24.87 7.46
N ALA A 535 -32.96 -24.60 6.50
CA ALA A 535 -33.26 -23.88 5.26
C ALA A 535 -32.24 -24.30 4.21
N ILE A 536 -32.65 -24.32 2.96
CA ILE A 536 -31.76 -24.51 1.82
C ILE A 536 -31.14 -23.16 1.47
N GLN A 537 -29.83 -23.15 1.23
CA GLN A 537 -29.10 -21.94 0.89
C GLN A 537 -28.09 -22.23 -0.21
N HIS A 538 -28.19 -21.50 -1.32
CA HIS A 538 -27.30 -21.67 -2.45
C HIS A 538 -25.96 -20.93 -2.22
N ILE A 539 -24.88 -21.51 -2.76
CA ILE A 539 -23.55 -20.91 -2.79
C ILE A 539 -23.00 -20.97 -4.22
N SER A 540 -22.23 -19.96 -4.61
CA SER A 540 -21.50 -19.97 -5.89
C SER A 540 -20.02 -19.81 -5.63
N ILE A 541 -19.21 -20.77 -6.12
CA ILE A 541 -17.76 -20.78 -5.93
C ILE A 541 -17.08 -20.32 -7.22
N TYR A 542 -16.18 -19.35 -7.09
CA TYR A 542 -15.35 -18.84 -8.17
C TYR A 542 -13.91 -19.29 -7.92
N PHE A 543 -13.32 -19.92 -8.92
CA PHE A 543 -11.96 -20.44 -8.88
C PHE A 543 -10.98 -19.46 -9.54
N ASN A 544 -9.71 -19.43 -9.10
CA ASN A 544 -8.71 -18.46 -9.57
C ASN A 544 -8.43 -18.53 -11.09
N TYR A 545 -8.47 -19.72 -11.69
CA TYR A 545 -8.10 -19.91 -13.11
C TYR A 545 -9.28 -20.09 -14.06
N ILE A 546 -10.44 -20.50 -13.54
CA ILE A 546 -11.60 -20.91 -14.36
C ILE A 546 -12.86 -20.11 -14.04
N GLY A 547 -12.81 -19.19 -13.08
CA GLY A 547 -13.95 -18.36 -12.69
C GLY A 547 -15.09 -19.17 -12.08
N LYS A 548 -16.33 -18.78 -12.36
CA LYS A 548 -17.53 -19.50 -11.92
C LYS A 548 -17.68 -20.81 -12.71
N PHE A 549 -17.22 -21.91 -12.14
CA PHE A 549 -17.28 -23.18 -12.83
C PHE A 549 -18.69 -23.78 -12.71
N GLU A 550 -19.52 -23.61 -13.74
CA GLU A 550 -20.83 -24.25 -13.88
C GLU A 550 -20.79 -25.24 -15.03
N ASN A 551 -20.62 -26.52 -14.72
CA ASN A 551 -20.63 -27.62 -15.67
C ASN A 551 -21.52 -28.77 -15.20
N GLU A 552 -21.64 -29.81 -16.04
CA GLU A 552 -22.37 -31.05 -15.72
C GLU A 552 -21.88 -31.70 -14.41
N VAL A 553 -20.59 -31.57 -14.06
CA VAL A 553 -20.01 -32.10 -12.80
C VAL A 553 -20.45 -31.31 -11.57
N THR A 554 -20.56 -29.98 -11.67
CA THR A 554 -21.13 -29.14 -10.62
C THR A 554 -22.66 -29.25 -10.59
N GLN A 555 -23.32 -29.55 -11.71
CA GLN A 555 -24.75 -29.89 -11.74
C GLN A 555 -25.03 -31.26 -11.11
N LEU A 556 -24.09 -32.21 -11.19
CA LEU A 556 -24.10 -33.45 -10.40
C LEU A 556 -23.78 -33.22 -8.91
N ALA A 557 -23.21 -32.05 -8.57
CA ALA A 557 -23.03 -31.62 -7.19
C ALA A 557 -24.19 -30.74 -6.69
N GLU A 558 -24.95 -30.12 -7.59
CA GLU A 558 -26.23 -29.51 -7.26
C GLU A 558 -27.20 -30.64 -6.91
N PRO A 559 -27.85 -30.57 -5.74
CA PRO A 559 -28.78 -31.61 -5.37
C PRO A 559 -29.93 -31.66 -6.39
N THR A 560 -30.18 -32.85 -6.91
CA THR A 560 -31.29 -33.12 -7.81
C THR A 560 -32.61 -32.70 -7.17
N GLU A 561 -33.65 -32.48 -7.98
CA GLU A 561 -34.97 -32.10 -7.47
C GLU A 561 -35.53 -33.11 -6.47
N GLN A 562 -35.15 -34.40 -6.63
CA GLN A 562 -35.45 -35.47 -5.69
C GLN A 562 -34.65 -35.35 -4.37
N GLU A 563 -33.36 -35.04 -4.42
CA GLU A 563 -32.53 -34.79 -3.22
C GLU A 563 -32.97 -33.52 -2.49
N ILE A 564 -33.33 -32.45 -3.20
CA ILE A 564 -33.93 -31.23 -2.62
C ILE A 564 -35.24 -31.59 -1.90
N ARG A 565 -36.06 -32.46 -2.49
CA ARG A 565 -37.30 -32.94 -1.87
C ARG A 565 -37.02 -33.79 -0.63
N GLN A 566 -36.05 -34.70 -0.69
CA GLN A 566 -35.61 -35.49 0.47
C GLN A 566 -35.08 -34.59 1.59
N MET A 567 -34.23 -33.61 1.27
CA MET A 567 -33.77 -32.61 2.25
C MET A 567 -34.95 -31.86 2.88
N ARG A 568 -35.95 -31.46 2.10
CA ARG A 568 -37.16 -30.81 2.64
C ARG A 568 -37.94 -31.74 3.57
N GLU A 569 -38.04 -33.02 3.25
CA GLU A 569 -38.69 -34.04 4.09
C GLU A 569 -37.91 -34.30 5.38
N GLU A 570 -36.58 -34.43 5.31
CA GLU A 570 -35.69 -34.57 6.47
C GLU A 570 -35.76 -33.34 7.39
N ILE A 571 -35.80 -32.14 6.80
CA ILE A 571 -35.99 -30.88 7.54
C ILE A 571 -37.33 -30.91 8.28
N GLU A 572 -38.39 -31.37 7.63
CA GLU A 572 -39.72 -31.43 8.24
C GLU A 572 -39.80 -32.49 9.35
N GLU A 573 -39.18 -33.65 9.18
CA GLU A 573 -39.08 -34.66 10.23
C GLU A 573 -38.21 -34.18 11.39
N ALA A 574 -37.11 -33.47 11.13
CA ALA A 574 -36.28 -32.85 12.16
C ALA A 574 -37.04 -31.78 12.96
N LYS A 575 -37.94 -31.01 12.31
CA LYS A 575 -38.86 -30.09 13.02
C LYS A 575 -39.84 -30.87 13.90
N LYS A 576 -40.46 -31.93 13.36
CA LYS A 576 -41.39 -32.79 14.12
C LYS A 576 -40.69 -33.42 15.32
N GLU A 577 -39.51 -33.98 15.14
CA GLU A 577 -38.76 -34.64 16.21
C GLU A 577 -38.29 -33.64 17.28
N LYS A 578 -37.89 -32.42 16.89
CA LYS A 578 -37.61 -31.34 17.85
C LYS A 578 -38.86 -30.99 18.68
N ASN A 579 -40.02 -30.87 18.04
CA ASN A 579 -41.28 -30.63 18.76
C ASN A 579 -41.63 -31.79 19.68
N ARG A 580 -41.48 -33.04 19.23
CA ARG A 580 -41.65 -34.24 20.06
C ARG A 580 -40.70 -34.21 21.26
N ALA A 581 -39.42 -33.90 21.05
CA ALA A 581 -38.41 -33.79 22.12
C ALA A 581 -38.76 -32.70 23.13
N TYR A 582 -39.19 -31.53 22.65
CA TYR A 582 -39.68 -30.45 23.50
C TYR A 582 -40.88 -30.90 24.34
N HIS A 583 -41.88 -31.55 23.74
CA HIS A 583 -43.04 -32.07 24.48
C HIS A 583 -42.67 -33.19 25.46
N ARG A 584 -41.71 -34.06 25.12
CA ARG A 584 -41.17 -35.08 26.04
C ARG A 584 -40.51 -34.42 27.25
N GLN A 585 -39.69 -33.38 27.03
CA GLN A 585 -39.03 -32.65 28.12
C GLN A 585 -40.04 -31.89 28.96
N TYR A 586 -40.96 -31.14 28.33
CA TYR A 586 -42.03 -30.42 29.03
C TYR A 586 -42.90 -31.38 29.86
N SER A 587 -43.28 -32.55 29.33
CA SER A 587 -44.05 -33.54 30.08
C SER A 587 -43.25 -34.11 31.26
N ARG A 588 -41.93 -34.35 31.10
CA ARG A 588 -41.05 -34.76 32.21
C ARG A 588 -40.99 -33.70 33.31
N GLU A 589 -40.76 -32.44 32.96
CA GLU A 589 -40.72 -31.31 33.90
C GLU A 589 -42.07 -31.08 34.59
N TYR A 590 -43.17 -31.17 33.84
CA TYR A 590 -44.52 -31.05 34.37
C TYR A 590 -44.85 -32.17 35.37
N ARG A 591 -44.53 -33.43 35.02
CA ARG A 591 -44.68 -34.57 35.95
C ARG A 591 -43.83 -34.39 37.19
N ALA A 592 -42.58 -33.95 37.07
CA ALA A 592 -41.70 -33.70 38.21
C ALA A 592 -42.27 -32.63 39.16
N ARG A 593 -42.74 -31.49 38.63
CA ARG A 593 -43.39 -30.43 39.42
C ARG A 593 -44.66 -30.91 40.11
N ASN A 594 -45.50 -31.71 39.43
CA ASN A 594 -46.72 -32.24 40.04
C ASN A 594 -46.41 -33.27 41.14
N LEU A 595 -45.40 -34.11 40.94
CA LEU A 595 -44.95 -35.06 41.97
C LEU A 595 -44.41 -34.31 43.21
N GLU A 596 -43.71 -33.20 42.99
CA GLU A 596 -43.21 -32.34 44.06
C GLU A 596 -44.34 -31.65 44.82
N LYS A 597 -45.35 -31.11 44.13
CA LYS A 597 -46.58 -30.58 44.74
C LYS A 597 -47.33 -31.63 45.55
N GLN A 598 -47.41 -32.87 45.05
CA GLN A 598 -48.04 -33.97 45.78
C GLN A 598 -47.26 -34.31 47.05
N ARG A 599 -45.92 -34.40 46.96
CA ARG A 599 -45.05 -34.59 48.14
C ARG A 599 -45.15 -33.44 49.15
N GLU A 600 -45.40 -32.23 48.70
CA GLU A 600 -45.62 -31.07 49.57
C GLU A 600 -46.99 -31.15 50.27
N TYR A 601 -48.05 -31.48 49.52
CA TYR A 601 -49.38 -31.74 50.06
C TYR A 601 -49.38 -32.84 51.14
N ASP A 602 -48.71 -33.96 50.87
CA ASP A 602 -48.59 -35.07 51.83
C ASP A 602 -47.82 -34.64 53.09
N ARG A 603 -46.79 -33.80 52.94
CA ARG A 603 -46.05 -33.21 54.07
C ARG A 603 -46.95 -32.30 54.93
N ILE A 604 -47.81 -31.48 54.30
CA ILE A 604 -48.77 -30.62 55.00
C ILE A 604 -49.80 -31.46 55.75
N LYS A 605 -50.43 -32.44 55.08
CA LYS A 605 -51.37 -33.38 55.70
C LYS A 605 -50.74 -34.13 56.88
N ALA A 606 -49.51 -34.59 56.75
CA ALA A 606 -48.80 -35.26 57.83
C ALA A 606 -48.55 -34.32 59.02
N ARG A 607 -48.22 -33.04 58.78
CA ARG A 607 -48.09 -32.02 59.83
C ARG A 607 -49.42 -31.75 60.54
N GLU A 608 -50.50 -31.58 59.78
CA GLU A 608 -51.85 -31.40 60.33
C GLU A 608 -52.29 -32.58 61.18
N TYR A 609 -52.04 -33.81 60.70
CA TYR A 609 -52.35 -35.03 61.45
C TYR A 609 -51.57 -35.11 62.77
N ARG A 610 -50.26 -34.82 62.73
CA ARG A 610 -49.42 -34.76 63.94
C ARG A 610 -49.89 -33.68 64.91
N ALA A 611 -50.26 -32.50 64.40
CA ALA A 611 -50.79 -31.40 65.21
C ALA A 611 -52.12 -31.78 65.88
N LYS A 612 -53.05 -32.40 65.13
CA LYS A 612 -54.32 -32.93 65.67
C LYS A 612 -54.08 -33.99 66.75
N ARG A 613 -53.18 -34.95 66.53
CA ARG A 613 -52.82 -35.96 67.53
C ARG A 613 -52.21 -35.34 68.78
N LYS A 614 -51.34 -34.34 68.63
CA LYS A 614 -50.73 -33.60 69.75
C LYS A 614 -51.79 -32.81 70.54
N ALA A 615 -52.73 -32.15 69.87
CA ALA A 615 -53.83 -31.44 70.50
C ALA A 615 -54.79 -32.39 71.24
N GLN A 616 -55.12 -33.55 70.65
CA GLN A 616 -55.92 -34.60 71.30
C GLN A 616 -55.21 -35.16 72.54
N ALA A 617 -53.89 -35.39 72.48
CA ALA A 617 -53.11 -35.85 73.62
C ALA A 617 -53.03 -34.80 74.74
N ALA A 618 -52.93 -33.51 74.39
CA ALA A 618 -52.96 -32.42 75.36
C ALA A 618 -54.33 -32.25 76.03
N ALA A 619 -55.43 -32.46 75.29
CA ALA A 619 -56.79 -32.43 75.84
C ALA A 619 -57.14 -33.65 76.72
N ALA A 620 -56.36 -34.74 76.62
CA ALA A 620 -56.55 -35.97 77.39
C ALA A 620 -55.69 -36.05 78.67
N GLN A 621 -54.89 -35.02 78.98
CA GLN A 621 -54.18 -34.92 80.26
C GLN A 621 -55.11 -34.36 81.34
N PRO A 622 -55.35 -35.06 82.46
CA PRO A 622 -56.13 -34.53 83.57
C PRO A 622 -55.34 -33.41 84.27
N ALA A 623 -56.04 -32.30 84.56
CA ALA A 623 -55.52 -31.23 85.41
C ALA A 623 -55.28 -31.80 86.82
N LEU A 624 -54.01 -31.82 87.23
CA LEU A 624 -53.59 -32.05 88.61
C LEU A 624 -53.39 -30.71 89.31
#